data_AF-A0A834UVG6-F1
#
_entry.id   AF-A0A834UVG6-F1
#
_cell.length_a   1.000
_cell.length_b   1.000
_cell.length_c   1.000
_cell.angle_alpha   90.00
_cell.angle_beta   90.00
_cell.angle_gamma   90.00
#
_symmetry.space_group_name_H-M   'P 1'
#
loop_
_entity.id
_entity.type
_entity.pdbx_description
1 polymer ?
#
loop_
_entity_poly.entity_id
_entity_poly.type
_entity_poly.pdbx_seq_one_letter_code
_entity_poly.pdbx_strand_id
1 'polypeptide(L)'
;MADILPTEFDVVIIGTGLPESILAAACSRSGQRVLHIDSRSYYGGNWASFSFSGLLSWLQEYQQNRDTEEENTAWQDLIHETEEGITLCKKDETIQHIEVFCYASQDKEHNVQEIGALQKSPSSMASSTLIESVDSACLPKERDSSYFTSYEISAQHTQKSDKDISLEVTGIQESLEKDNIDQPKRNRITYPLIVEEGRRFNIDLVSKLLYSQGSLIDLLIKSNVSRYAEFKNVTRILAFREGKVEQVPCSRADVFNSKELTMVEKRMLMKFLTFCLDYEQQPDEYQDFKQCSFSEYLKTKKLTPSLQHFILHSIAMTSESSCSTLDGLKATKNFLQCLGRFGNTPFLFPLYGQGEIPQCFCRMCAVFGGIYCLRHKVQCLVVDKESGRCKAIIDHLGQRINAKYFIVEDSYLSQETCSNVQYKQISRAILITDQSVLKTESDQQISILIVPPVESGTYSVRVTELCSSTMTCMKDTYLVHLTCASSKTAREDLESVVKKLFTPFTETKVEKEELGKPRLLWALYFNMRDSSGISRSSYDGLPSNVYVCSGPDCGLGNEHAVKQAETLFQEIFPGEEFCPPPPNPEDIIFDGDDKQPEAPGTNIIMAKLESPEESQNLESPGKHLQN
;
A
#
# COMPACT_ATOMS: atom_id res chain seq x y z
N MET A 1 -16.35 17.54 -25.73
CA MET A 1 -15.34 17.68 -26.80
C MET A 1 -14.17 16.83 -26.36
N ALA A 2 -13.78 15.83 -27.15
CA ALA A 2 -12.56 15.08 -26.85
C ALA A 2 -11.39 15.99 -27.22
N ASP A 3 -10.62 16.43 -26.22
CA ASP A 3 -9.40 17.21 -26.46
C ASP A 3 -8.44 16.33 -27.28
N ILE A 4 -8.04 16.83 -28.45
CA ILE A 4 -7.09 16.13 -29.32
C ILE A 4 -5.75 16.09 -28.59
N LEU A 5 -5.20 14.89 -28.39
CA LEU A 5 -3.94 14.73 -27.68
C LEU A 5 -2.80 15.41 -28.45
N PRO A 6 -1.91 16.19 -27.79
CA PRO A 6 -0.73 16.76 -28.45
C PRO A 6 0.15 15.67 -29.09
N THR A 7 0.86 16.01 -30.16
CA THR A 7 1.74 15.06 -30.87
C THR A 7 3.19 15.13 -30.43
N GLU A 8 3.55 16.02 -29.50
CA GLU A 8 4.93 16.32 -29.11
C GLU A 8 5.07 16.43 -27.59
N PHE A 9 5.87 15.56 -27.00
CA PHE A 9 6.21 15.55 -25.58
C PHE A 9 7.72 15.50 -25.38
N ASP A 10 8.18 15.76 -24.16
CA ASP A 10 9.58 15.52 -23.80
C ASP A 10 9.75 14.08 -23.28
N VAL A 11 8.79 13.61 -22.47
CA VAL A 11 8.79 12.26 -21.89
C VAL A 11 7.43 11.60 -22.08
N VAL A 12 7.43 10.36 -22.57
CA VAL A 12 6.26 9.48 -22.61
C VAL A 12 6.46 8.36 -21.59
N ILE A 13 5.46 8.10 -20.76
CA ILE A 13 5.48 7.09 -19.70
C ILE A 13 4.30 6.15 -19.89
N ILE A 14 4.58 4.85 -19.97
CA ILE A 14 3.61 3.78 -20.21
C ILE A 14 3.53 2.89 -18.97
N GLY A 15 2.38 2.89 -18.32
CA GLY A 15 2.12 2.24 -17.04
C GLY A 15 2.10 3.24 -15.89
N THR A 16 1.08 3.15 -15.02
CA THR A 16 0.87 4.06 -13.88
C THR A 16 1.20 3.43 -12.52
N GLY A 17 2.12 2.47 -12.48
CA GLY A 17 2.65 1.91 -11.24
C GLY A 17 3.42 2.94 -10.40
N LEU A 18 3.91 2.49 -9.24
CA LEU A 18 4.57 3.38 -8.29
C LEU A 18 5.87 4.00 -8.85
N PRO A 19 6.85 3.24 -9.37
CA PRO A 19 8.05 3.81 -9.99
C PRO A 19 7.74 4.84 -11.09
N GLU A 20 6.80 4.49 -11.98
CA GLU A 20 6.41 5.29 -13.14
C GLU A 20 5.74 6.59 -12.72
N SER A 21 4.86 6.53 -11.71
CA SER A 21 4.19 7.70 -11.14
C SER A 21 5.17 8.65 -10.47
N ILE A 22 6.15 8.13 -9.72
CA ILE A 22 7.20 8.95 -9.12
C ILE A 22 8.05 9.62 -10.21
N LEU A 23 8.45 8.87 -11.24
CA LEU A 23 9.20 9.42 -12.38
C LEU A 23 8.41 10.49 -13.12
N ALA A 24 7.13 10.25 -13.40
CA ALA A 24 6.25 11.21 -14.05
C ALA A 24 6.17 12.51 -13.26
N ALA A 25 6.00 12.41 -11.93
CA ALA A 25 5.98 13.54 -11.04
C ALA A 25 7.32 14.30 -11.05
N ALA A 26 8.45 13.60 -11.00
CA ALA A 26 9.79 14.19 -11.04
C ALA A 26 10.04 14.95 -12.36
N CYS A 27 9.75 14.31 -13.50
CA CYS A 27 9.90 14.89 -14.84
C CYS A 27 9.01 16.12 -15.04
N SER A 28 7.73 16.03 -14.66
CA SER A 28 6.80 17.15 -14.76
C SER A 28 7.23 18.31 -13.85
N ARG A 29 7.69 18.00 -12.62
CA ARG A 29 8.18 18.98 -11.66
C ARG A 29 9.47 19.69 -12.12
N SER A 30 10.32 19.04 -12.91
CA SER A 30 11.49 19.67 -13.55
C SER A 30 11.15 20.43 -14.84
N GLY A 31 9.86 20.59 -15.16
CA GLY A 31 9.37 21.40 -16.28
C GLY A 31 9.28 20.66 -17.61
N GLN A 32 9.39 19.33 -17.61
CA GLN A 32 9.24 18.52 -18.83
C GLN A 32 7.77 18.37 -19.20
N ARG A 33 7.46 18.34 -20.50
CA ARG A 33 6.13 17.97 -21.00
C ARG A 33 5.98 16.45 -20.94
N VAL A 34 5.19 15.97 -19.98
CA VAL A 34 4.99 14.54 -19.74
C VAL A 34 3.65 14.08 -20.31
N LEU A 35 3.67 12.98 -21.04
CA LEU A 35 2.49 12.17 -21.35
C LEU A 35 2.57 10.87 -20.55
N HIS A 36 1.57 10.61 -19.72
CA HIS A 36 1.51 9.43 -18.88
C HIS A 36 0.25 8.61 -19.21
N ILE A 37 0.47 7.43 -19.75
CA ILE A 37 -0.55 6.58 -20.34
C ILE A 37 -0.67 5.26 -19.56
N ASP A 38 -1.90 4.77 -19.40
CA ASP A 38 -2.17 3.39 -18.99
C ASP A 38 -3.23 2.75 -19.90
N SER A 39 -3.03 1.48 -20.22
CA SER A 39 -4.02 0.69 -20.96
C SER A 39 -5.25 0.35 -20.11
N ARG A 40 -5.11 0.33 -18.79
CA ARG A 40 -6.16 -0.02 -17.84
C ARG A 40 -7.11 1.15 -17.61
N SER A 41 -8.28 0.84 -17.06
CA SER A 41 -9.32 1.82 -16.72
C SER A 41 -9.13 2.50 -15.37
N TYR A 42 -8.06 2.16 -14.66
CA TYR A 42 -7.70 2.60 -13.31
C TYR A 42 -6.18 2.82 -13.21
N TYR A 43 -5.75 3.55 -12.18
CA TYR A 43 -4.34 3.81 -11.89
C TYR A 43 -3.66 2.65 -11.15
N GLY A 44 -2.33 2.59 -11.23
CA GLY A 44 -1.49 1.78 -10.35
C GLY A 44 -0.96 0.50 -10.98
N GLY A 45 -1.48 0.05 -12.12
CA GLY A 45 -1.09 -1.25 -12.69
C GLY A 45 -1.18 -2.37 -11.64
N ASN A 46 -0.08 -3.10 -11.42
CA ASN A 46 -0.01 -4.12 -10.37
C ASN A 46 0.07 -3.59 -8.93
N TRP A 47 0.18 -2.27 -8.73
CA TRP A 47 0.12 -1.59 -7.44
C TRP A 47 -1.30 -1.16 -7.05
N ALA A 48 -2.29 -1.37 -7.92
CA ALA A 48 -3.65 -0.90 -7.72
C ALA A 48 -4.35 -1.54 -6.51
N SER A 49 -5.36 -0.83 -6.02
CA SER A 49 -6.34 -1.30 -5.05
C SER A 49 -7.73 -1.34 -5.69
N PHE A 50 -8.58 -2.27 -5.23
CA PHE A 50 -9.91 -2.46 -5.82
C PHE A 50 -11.02 -2.51 -4.77
N SER A 51 -12.19 -1.96 -5.12
CA SER A 51 -13.45 -2.38 -4.48
C SER A 51 -13.69 -3.88 -4.67
N PHE A 52 -14.55 -4.48 -3.85
CA PHE A 52 -14.81 -5.92 -3.97
C PHE A 52 -15.33 -6.29 -5.37
N SER A 53 -16.28 -5.53 -5.91
CA SER A 53 -16.76 -5.73 -7.29
C SER A 53 -15.68 -5.48 -8.34
N GLY A 54 -14.83 -4.45 -8.13
CA GLY A 54 -13.71 -4.17 -9.02
C GLY A 54 -12.68 -5.31 -9.05
N LEU A 55 -12.42 -5.94 -7.91
CA LEU A 55 -11.55 -7.11 -7.81
C LEU A 55 -12.16 -8.30 -8.56
N LEU A 56 -13.47 -8.52 -8.45
CA LEU A 56 -14.15 -9.58 -9.22
C LEU A 56 -14.05 -9.33 -10.74
N SER A 57 -14.20 -8.08 -11.20
CA SER A 57 -13.97 -7.72 -12.61
C SER A 57 -12.52 -7.98 -13.03
N TRP A 58 -11.54 -7.57 -12.21
CA TRP A 58 -10.12 -7.85 -12.44
C TRP A 58 -9.83 -9.36 -12.54
N LEU A 59 -10.46 -10.18 -11.68
CA LEU A 59 -10.33 -11.65 -11.74
C LEU A 59 -10.90 -12.22 -13.06
N GLN A 60 -12.05 -11.69 -13.51
CA GLN A 60 -12.67 -12.12 -14.77
C GLN A 60 -11.77 -11.83 -15.97
N GLU A 61 -11.10 -10.67 -16.01
CA GLU A 61 -10.16 -10.31 -17.08
C GLU A 61 -9.06 -11.37 -17.24
N TYR A 62 -8.44 -11.83 -16.15
CA TYR A 62 -7.38 -12.85 -16.21
C TYR A 62 -7.89 -14.29 -16.42
N GLN A 63 -9.17 -14.56 -16.13
CA GLN A 63 -9.78 -15.87 -16.39
C GLN A 63 -10.30 -15.99 -17.83
N GLN A 64 -10.84 -14.91 -18.40
CA GLN A 64 -11.49 -14.88 -19.73
C GLN A 64 -10.53 -14.52 -20.87
N ASN A 65 -9.45 -13.75 -20.64
CA ASN A 65 -8.51 -13.34 -21.71
C ASN A 65 -7.65 -14.48 -22.31
N ARG A 66 -8.11 -15.74 -22.32
CA ARG A 66 -7.48 -16.79 -23.12
C ARG A 66 -7.87 -16.73 -24.60
N ASP A 67 -8.79 -15.85 -24.97
CA ASP A 67 -9.18 -15.63 -26.36
C ASP A 67 -8.18 -14.72 -27.08
N THR A 68 -7.79 -15.11 -28.30
CA THR A 68 -6.89 -14.40 -29.20
C THR A 68 -7.48 -13.03 -29.57
N GLU A 69 -6.94 -11.93 -29.04
CA GLU A 69 -7.19 -10.60 -29.60
C GLU A 69 -6.69 -10.58 -31.06
N GLU A 70 -7.55 -10.19 -32.01
CA GLU A 70 -7.17 -10.05 -33.42
C GLU A 70 -5.99 -9.07 -33.56
N GLU A 71 -5.00 -9.44 -34.38
CA GLU A 71 -3.86 -8.56 -34.63
C GLU A 71 -4.30 -7.32 -35.41
N ASN A 72 -4.43 -6.18 -34.74
CA ASN A 72 -4.53 -4.91 -35.43
C ASN A 72 -3.15 -4.54 -35.99
N THR A 73 -2.94 -4.83 -37.28
CA THR A 73 -1.72 -4.52 -38.02
C THR A 73 -1.78 -3.20 -38.79
N ALA A 74 -2.76 -2.34 -38.48
CA ALA A 74 -2.90 -1.06 -39.18
C ALA A 74 -1.77 -0.07 -38.85
N TRP A 75 -1.06 -0.26 -37.73
CA TRP A 75 0.03 0.62 -37.34
C TRP A 75 1.31 0.39 -38.17
N GLN A 76 1.50 -0.79 -38.77
CA GLN A 76 2.65 -1.06 -39.63
C GLN A 76 2.69 -0.11 -40.84
N ASP A 77 1.53 0.27 -41.38
CA ASP A 77 1.42 1.21 -42.50
C ASP A 77 1.84 2.65 -42.15
N LEU A 78 1.93 2.96 -40.85
CA LEU A 78 2.35 4.26 -40.33
C LEU A 78 3.87 4.34 -40.08
N ILE A 79 4.60 3.24 -40.24
CA ILE A 79 6.06 3.19 -40.11
C ILE A 79 6.72 3.61 -41.42
N HIS A 80 7.62 4.60 -41.35
CA HIS A 80 8.37 5.04 -42.53
C HIS A 80 9.49 4.06 -42.91
N GLU A 81 9.96 4.07 -44.16
CA GLU A 81 11.01 3.14 -44.64
C GLU A 81 12.32 3.23 -43.82
N THR A 82 12.65 4.42 -43.31
CA THR A 82 13.81 4.69 -42.45
C THR A 82 13.61 4.29 -41.00
N GLU A 83 12.44 3.74 -40.66
CA GLU A 83 12.03 3.41 -39.31
C GLU A 83 11.69 1.93 -39.17
N GLU A 84 11.69 1.46 -37.94
CA GLU A 84 11.21 0.14 -37.54
C GLU A 84 10.31 0.25 -36.30
N GLY A 85 9.37 -0.68 -36.17
CA GLY A 85 8.45 -0.72 -35.03
C GLY A 85 8.83 -1.81 -34.05
N ILE A 86 8.93 -1.48 -32.76
CA ILE A 86 9.01 -2.46 -31.67
C ILE A 86 7.61 -2.60 -31.08
N THR A 87 6.98 -3.74 -31.31
CA THR A 87 5.63 -4.03 -30.79
C THR A 87 5.63 -4.10 -29.27
N LEU A 88 4.63 -3.48 -28.64
CA LEU A 88 4.40 -3.59 -27.20
C LEU A 88 3.44 -4.75 -26.89
N CYS A 89 3.44 -5.18 -25.63
CA CYS A 89 2.60 -6.27 -25.17
C CYS A 89 1.12 -5.91 -25.32
N LYS A 90 0.36 -6.79 -25.97
CA LYS A 90 -1.09 -6.62 -26.13
C LYS A 90 -1.86 -7.05 -24.88
N LYS A 91 -1.28 -7.96 -24.10
CA LYS A 91 -1.92 -8.63 -22.98
C LYS A 91 -0.99 -8.75 -21.79
N ASP A 92 -1.48 -8.35 -20.62
CA ASP A 92 -0.77 -8.51 -19.36
C ASP A 92 -0.71 -9.99 -18.93
N GLU A 93 0.50 -10.51 -18.71
CA GLU A 93 0.77 -11.87 -18.25
C GLU A 93 1.51 -11.91 -16.90
N THR A 94 1.37 -10.84 -16.11
CA THR A 94 2.09 -10.70 -14.83
C THR A 94 1.41 -11.45 -13.69
N ILE A 95 0.16 -11.85 -13.85
CA ILE A 95 -0.65 -12.54 -12.82
C ILE A 95 -0.92 -13.97 -13.28
N GLN A 96 -0.63 -14.93 -12.39
CA GLN A 96 -0.76 -16.35 -12.67
C GLN A 96 -1.38 -17.09 -11.48
N HIS A 97 -1.84 -18.33 -11.73
CA HIS A 97 -2.33 -19.28 -10.71
C HIS A 97 -3.39 -18.68 -9.77
N ILE A 98 -4.38 -17.99 -10.34
CA ILE A 98 -5.49 -17.40 -9.59
C ILE A 98 -6.39 -18.50 -9.04
N GLU A 99 -6.57 -18.54 -7.73
CA GLU A 99 -7.51 -19.43 -7.03
C GLU A 99 -8.36 -18.63 -6.04
N VAL A 100 -9.69 -18.78 -6.12
CA VAL A 100 -10.67 -18.05 -5.28
C VAL A 100 -11.53 -19.03 -4.50
N PHE A 101 -11.72 -18.76 -3.21
CA PHE A 101 -12.54 -19.56 -2.31
C PHE A 101 -13.50 -18.65 -1.53
N CYS A 102 -14.80 -18.95 -1.62
CA CYS A 102 -15.83 -18.34 -0.79
C CYS A 102 -16.30 -19.36 0.25
N TYR A 103 -16.11 -19.04 1.53
CA TYR A 103 -16.54 -19.88 2.66
C TYR A 103 -17.77 -19.32 3.38
N ALA A 104 -18.03 -18.01 3.27
CA ALA A 104 -19.23 -17.38 3.81
C ALA A 104 -20.51 -17.97 3.18
N SER A 105 -21.60 -18.02 3.96
CA SER A 105 -22.89 -18.52 3.47
C SER A 105 -23.40 -17.69 2.28
N GLN A 106 -24.02 -18.39 1.33
CA GLN A 106 -24.63 -17.85 0.13
C GLN A 106 -26.16 -17.70 0.27
N ASP A 107 -26.71 -17.81 1.48
CA ASP A 107 -28.16 -17.84 1.70
C ASP A 107 -28.86 -16.59 1.11
N LYS A 108 -29.82 -16.87 0.21
CA LYS A 108 -30.63 -15.91 -0.53
C LYS A 108 -31.82 -15.44 0.32
N GLU A 109 -31.62 -14.54 1.27
CA GLU A 109 -32.75 -13.76 1.81
C GLU A 109 -32.90 -12.38 1.17
N HIS A 110 -31.97 -11.95 0.31
CA HIS A 110 -32.12 -10.76 -0.52
C HIS A 110 -31.80 -11.05 -1.99
N ASN A 111 -32.78 -10.85 -2.87
CA ASN A 111 -32.63 -10.88 -4.33
C ASN A 111 -31.70 -9.73 -4.76
N VAL A 112 -30.40 -9.96 -4.75
CA VAL A 112 -29.43 -9.11 -5.45
C VAL A 112 -29.25 -9.70 -6.85
N GLN A 113 -29.62 -8.93 -7.88
CA GLN A 113 -29.30 -9.27 -9.27
C GLN A 113 -27.77 -9.27 -9.42
N GLU A 114 -27.20 -10.45 -9.69
CA GLU A 114 -25.78 -10.68 -9.81
C GLU A 114 -25.33 -10.60 -11.27
N ILE A 115 -24.33 -9.78 -11.55
CA ILE A 115 -23.50 -9.88 -12.76
C ILE A 115 -22.23 -10.64 -12.35
N GLY A 116 -22.00 -11.82 -12.92
CA GLY A 116 -20.68 -12.49 -12.87
C GLY A 116 -20.49 -13.62 -11.85
N ALA A 117 -21.50 -14.46 -11.59
CA ALA A 117 -21.33 -15.65 -10.77
C ALA A 117 -20.38 -16.69 -11.41
N LEU A 118 -19.25 -16.96 -10.75
CA LEU A 118 -18.35 -18.07 -11.07
C LEU A 118 -19.03 -19.41 -10.73
N GLN A 119 -19.20 -20.27 -11.73
CA GLN A 119 -19.76 -21.62 -11.55
C GLN A 119 -18.76 -22.53 -10.79
N LYS A 120 -19.29 -23.31 -9.85
CA LYS A 120 -18.59 -24.45 -9.23
C LYS A 120 -18.24 -25.48 -10.32
N SER A 121 -17.02 -26.01 -10.30
CA SER A 121 -16.67 -27.23 -11.04
C SER A 121 -17.21 -28.48 -10.30
N PRO A 122 -17.91 -29.41 -11.00
CA PRO A 122 -18.10 -30.76 -10.53
C PRO A 122 -17.23 -31.76 -11.30
N SER A 123 -16.73 -32.74 -10.57
CA SER A 123 -16.08 -33.96 -11.02
C SER A 123 -16.91 -34.81 -12.00
N SER A 124 -16.23 -35.32 -13.05
CA SER A 124 -16.47 -36.55 -13.84
C SER A 124 -17.91 -37.07 -14.07
N MET A 125 -18.42 -36.95 -15.30
CA MET A 125 -18.77 -38.05 -16.23
C MET A 125 -19.63 -37.53 -17.41
N ALA A 126 -19.48 -38.19 -18.57
CA ALA A 126 -20.00 -37.84 -19.89
C ALA A 126 -21.54 -37.74 -20.00
N SER A 127 -22.04 -36.82 -20.83
CA SER A 127 -22.52 -37.09 -22.21
C SER A 127 -23.19 -35.87 -22.84
N SER A 128 -23.16 -35.84 -24.17
CA SER A 128 -23.69 -34.86 -25.15
C SER A 128 -25.14 -34.39 -24.93
N THR A 129 -25.49 -33.17 -25.37
CA THR A 129 -26.29 -32.88 -26.59
C THR A 129 -26.49 -31.35 -26.77
N LEU A 130 -26.36 -30.89 -28.02
CA LEU A 130 -26.58 -29.54 -28.56
C LEU A 130 -28.04 -29.06 -28.43
N ILE A 131 -28.28 -27.78 -28.10
CA ILE A 131 -29.49 -27.04 -28.53
C ILE A 131 -29.11 -25.57 -28.81
N GLU A 132 -29.63 -25.08 -29.94
CA GLU A 132 -29.43 -23.78 -30.59
C GLU A 132 -30.07 -22.56 -29.89
N SER A 133 -29.57 -21.41 -30.34
CA SER A 133 -29.92 -20.01 -30.15
C SER A 133 -31.40 -19.62 -30.26
N VAL A 134 -31.80 -18.60 -29.50
CA VAL A 134 -32.86 -17.65 -29.91
C VAL A 134 -32.53 -16.23 -29.43
N ASP A 135 -32.46 -15.31 -30.40
CA ASP A 135 -32.45 -13.84 -30.25
C ASP A 135 -33.76 -13.30 -29.67
N SER A 136 -33.68 -12.29 -28.80
CA SER A 136 -34.50 -11.08 -28.97
C SER A 136 -34.17 -9.94 -28.02
N ALA A 137 -34.17 -8.76 -28.61
CA ALA A 137 -33.89 -7.44 -28.06
C ALA A 137 -34.87 -6.95 -26.99
N CYS A 138 -34.39 -6.08 -26.09
CA CYS A 138 -35.12 -4.88 -25.66
C CYS A 138 -34.20 -3.89 -24.93
N LEU A 139 -33.97 -2.73 -25.56
CA LEU A 139 -33.60 -1.46 -24.91
C LEU A 139 -34.84 -0.89 -24.20
N PRO A 140 -34.68 -0.12 -23.10
CA PRO A 140 -34.80 1.34 -23.28
C PRO A 140 -33.97 2.25 -22.35
N LYS A 141 -33.45 3.30 -22.98
CA LYS A 141 -33.52 4.74 -22.65
C LYS A 141 -32.70 5.34 -21.50
N GLU A 142 -31.76 6.17 -21.96
CA GLU A 142 -31.20 7.40 -21.41
C GLU A 142 -32.14 8.21 -20.51
N ARG A 143 -31.57 8.70 -19.39
CA ARG A 143 -31.95 9.98 -18.79
C ARG A 143 -30.71 10.77 -18.44
N ASP A 144 -30.55 11.89 -19.12
CA ASP A 144 -29.75 13.02 -18.69
C ASP A 144 -30.32 13.61 -17.39
N SER A 145 -29.44 13.94 -16.44
CA SER A 145 -29.57 15.20 -15.70
C SER A 145 -28.23 15.65 -15.15
N SER A 146 -27.76 16.77 -15.67
CA SER A 146 -26.83 17.71 -15.05
C SER A 146 -27.25 18.08 -13.61
N TYR A 147 -26.31 18.30 -12.70
CA TYR A 147 -26.06 19.62 -12.09
C TYR A 147 -24.92 19.56 -11.06
N PHE A 148 -24.14 20.64 -11.08
CA PHE A 148 -22.99 20.99 -10.25
C PHE A 148 -23.44 21.71 -8.96
N THR A 149 -22.49 21.88 -8.02
CA THR A 149 -22.36 22.88 -6.91
C THR A 149 -22.68 22.50 -5.45
N SER A 150 -21.59 22.55 -4.66
CA SER A 150 -21.36 23.11 -3.31
C SER A 150 -22.35 22.91 -2.17
N TYR A 151 -21.84 22.44 -1.01
CA TYR A 151 -22.46 22.68 0.30
C TYR A 151 -21.44 23.22 1.31
N GLU A 152 -21.70 24.44 1.75
CA GLU A 152 -21.15 25.08 2.94
C GLU A 152 -21.82 24.53 4.22
N ILE A 153 -21.06 24.48 5.31
CA ILE A 153 -21.50 24.03 6.63
C ILE A 153 -21.96 25.25 7.43
N SER A 154 -23.17 25.19 7.98
CA SER A 154 -23.65 26.10 9.02
C SER A 154 -23.92 25.35 10.32
N ALA A 155 -23.28 25.79 11.38
CA ALA A 155 -23.48 25.35 12.76
C ALA A 155 -24.68 26.06 13.38
N GLN A 156 -25.50 25.33 14.14
CA GLN A 156 -26.40 25.94 15.13
C GLN A 156 -26.36 25.16 16.45
N HIS A 157 -25.99 25.89 17.49
CA HIS A 157 -26.19 25.60 18.91
C HIS A 157 -27.67 25.69 19.28
N THR A 158 -28.15 24.81 20.17
CA THR A 158 -29.13 25.23 21.19
C THR A 158 -29.04 24.35 22.45
N GLN A 159 -29.08 25.03 23.60
CA GLN A 159 -28.91 24.54 24.97
C GLN A 159 -30.24 24.09 25.63
N LYS A 160 -30.10 23.51 26.84
CA LYS A 160 -31.02 23.42 28.01
C LYS A 160 -31.77 22.09 28.18
N SER A 161 -31.96 21.53 29.37
CA SER A 161 -31.70 21.97 30.77
C SER A 161 -31.88 20.80 31.74
N ASP A 162 -31.14 20.83 32.85
CA ASP A 162 -31.34 20.05 34.07
C ASP A 162 -32.72 20.26 34.72
N LYS A 163 -33.23 19.20 35.36
CA LYS A 163 -34.18 19.29 36.49
C LYS A 163 -34.04 18.07 37.41
N ASP A 164 -33.58 18.35 38.63
CA ASP A 164 -33.66 17.51 39.82
C ASP A 164 -35.11 17.24 40.24
N ILE A 165 -35.40 16.00 40.66
CA ILE A 165 -36.44 15.69 41.67
C ILE A 165 -35.91 14.58 42.59
N SER A 166 -35.93 14.86 43.89
CA SER A 166 -35.50 14.06 45.04
C SER A 166 -36.60 13.16 45.63
N LEU A 167 -36.17 12.21 46.49
CA LEU A 167 -36.92 11.38 47.48
C LEU A 167 -37.38 10.01 46.92
N GLU A 168 -37.23 8.86 47.58
CA GLU A 168 -37.10 8.53 49.00
C GLU A 168 -36.53 7.11 49.16
N VAL A 169 -35.84 6.84 50.27
CA VAL A 169 -35.26 5.53 50.64
C VAL A 169 -36.27 4.73 51.44
N THR A 170 -36.70 3.57 50.95
CA THR A 170 -37.23 2.48 51.78
C THR A 170 -36.74 1.14 51.25
N GLY A 171 -36.01 0.41 52.09
CA GLY A 171 -35.43 -0.89 51.76
C GLY A 171 -36.48 -2.00 51.69
N ILE A 172 -36.36 -2.83 50.66
CA ILE A 172 -36.84 -4.21 50.65
C ILE A 172 -35.69 -5.05 50.11
N GLN A 173 -35.28 -6.03 50.90
CA GLN A 173 -34.23 -6.97 50.61
C GLN A 173 -34.89 -8.23 50.06
N GLU A 174 -34.74 -8.51 48.77
CA GLU A 174 -35.08 -9.84 48.22
C GLU A 174 -34.31 -10.16 46.93
N SER A 175 -33.62 -11.30 47.00
CA SER A 175 -33.17 -12.23 45.96
C SER A 175 -32.41 -11.75 44.71
N LEU A 176 -31.17 -12.25 44.63
CA LEU A 176 -30.34 -12.44 43.45
C LEU A 176 -31.09 -13.04 42.24
N GLU A 177 -31.23 -12.27 41.17
CA GLU A 177 -31.25 -12.81 39.80
C GLU A 177 -30.20 -12.04 38.97
N LYS A 178 -29.26 -12.80 38.41
CA LYS A 178 -28.25 -12.29 37.48
C LYS A 178 -28.93 -12.08 36.13
N ASP A 179 -29.27 -10.84 35.83
CA ASP A 179 -29.56 -10.46 34.44
C ASP A 179 -28.28 -10.60 33.62
N ASN A 180 -28.26 -11.64 32.78
CA ASN A 180 -27.33 -11.76 31.67
C ASN A 180 -27.52 -10.52 30.79
N ILE A 181 -26.57 -9.60 30.86
CA ILE A 181 -26.40 -8.58 29.83
C ILE A 181 -26.03 -9.36 28.56
N ASP A 182 -27.02 -9.58 27.70
CA ASP A 182 -26.86 -10.10 26.35
C ASP A 182 -25.78 -9.27 25.65
N GLN A 183 -24.61 -9.88 25.40
CA GLN A 183 -23.66 -9.31 24.46
C GLN A 183 -24.38 -9.19 23.11
N PRO A 184 -24.26 -8.06 22.38
CA PRO A 184 -24.90 -7.93 21.08
C PRO A 184 -24.40 -9.06 20.19
N LYS A 185 -25.32 -9.94 19.76
CA LYS A 185 -25.01 -11.01 18.81
C LYS A 185 -24.42 -10.35 17.57
N ARG A 186 -23.11 -10.54 17.34
CA ARG A 186 -22.44 -10.11 16.10
C ARG A 186 -23.25 -10.65 14.93
N ASN A 187 -23.72 -9.74 14.07
CA ASN A 187 -24.45 -10.13 12.86
C ASN A 187 -23.57 -11.06 12.03
N ARG A 188 -24.13 -12.20 11.63
CA ARG A 188 -23.44 -13.21 10.83
C ARG A 188 -23.11 -12.61 9.46
N ILE A 189 -21.82 -12.57 9.11
CA ILE A 189 -21.37 -12.03 7.81
C ILE A 189 -21.58 -13.09 6.73
N THR A 190 -22.35 -12.73 5.70
CA THR A 190 -22.67 -13.58 4.54
C THR A 190 -22.01 -13.03 3.27
N TYR A 191 -21.90 -13.84 2.22
CA TYR A 191 -21.34 -13.37 0.95
C TYR A 191 -22.17 -12.24 0.31
N PRO A 192 -23.52 -12.29 0.29
CA PRO A 192 -24.32 -11.17 -0.21
C PRO A 192 -24.04 -9.84 0.51
N LEU A 193 -23.81 -9.87 1.83
CA LEU A 193 -23.46 -8.67 2.60
C LEU A 193 -22.07 -8.12 2.19
N ILE A 194 -21.09 -8.99 1.94
CA ILE A 194 -19.76 -8.58 1.43
C ILE A 194 -19.90 -7.91 0.06
N VAL A 195 -20.76 -8.44 -0.80
CA VAL A 195 -21.04 -7.87 -2.13
C VAL A 195 -21.74 -6.51 -2.01
N GLU A 196 -22.76 -6.41 -1.15
CA GLU A 196 -23.52 -5.17 -0.89
C GLU A 196 -22.59 -4.06 -0.37
N GLU A 197 -21.76 -4.37 0.62
CA GLU A 197 -20.78 -3.46 1.21
C GLU A 197 -19.48 -3.37 0.39
N GLY A 198 -19.47 -3.87 -0.85
CA GLY A 198 -18.26 -4.03 -1.67
C GLY A 198 -17.48 -2.73 -1.92
N ARG A 199 -18.12 -1.57 -1.85
CA ARG A 199 -17.48 -0.23 -1.96
C ARG A 199 -16.75 0.23 -0.69
N ARG A 200 -16.87 -0.50 0.43
CA ARG A 200 -16.08 -0.27 1.65
C ARG A 200 -14.73 -0.98 1.60
N PHE A 201 -14.55 -1.86 0.62
CA PHE A 201 -13.29 -2.53 0.38
C PHE A 201 -12.39 -1.69 -0.52
N ASN A 202 -11.11 -1.65 -0.18
CA ASN A 202 -10.02 -1.20 -1.04
C ASN A 202 -8.90 -2.22 -0.90
N ILE A 203 -8.92 -3.22 -1.79
CA ILE A 203 -8.13 -4.44 -1.70
C ILE A 203 -6.87 -4.27 -2.53
N ASP A 204 -5.73 -4.11 -1.85
CA ASP A 204 -4.44 -3.95 -2.51
C ASP A 204 -3.93 -5.26 -3.14
N LEU A 205 -3.49 -5.19 -4.40
CA LEU A 205 -2.72 -6.30 -4.99
C LEU A 205 -1.37 -6.47 -4.28
N VAL A 206 -0.73 -5.35 -3.89
CA VAL A 206 0.56 -5.30 -3.20
C VAL A 206 0.36 -5.13 -1.69
N SER A 207 1.02 -5.97 -0.89
CA SER A 207 1.02 -5.82 0.57
C SER A 207 2.38 -5.35 1.07
N LYS A 208 2.46 -4.05 1.34
CA LYS A 208 3.62 -3.33 1.85
C LYS A 208 3.22 -2.42 2.99
N LEU A 209 4.21 -1.99 3.78
CA LEU A 209 4.06 -0.98 4.81
C LEU A 209 5.04 0.16 4.54
N LEU A 210 4.73 1.33 5.05
CA LEU A 210 5.60 2.49 4.97
C LEU A 210 6.44 2.57 6.24
N TYR A 211 7.77 2.46 6.13
CA TYR A 211 8.64 2.79 7.25
C TYR A 211 8.46 4.26 7.63
N SER A 212 8.50 4.56 8.92
CA SER A 212 8.38 5.94 9.41
C SER A 212 9.60 6.77 9.01
N GLN A 213 10.76 6.16 8.78
CA GLN A 213 11.93 6.77 8.14
C GLN A 213 12.35 5.90 6.95
N GLY A 214 12.51 6.49 5.78
CA GLY A 214 12.77 5.74 4.55
C GLY A 214 12.51 6.58 3.32
N SER A 215 13.01 6.11 2.17
CA SER A 215 13.04 6.90 0.94
C SER A 215 11.64 7.37 0.49
N LEU A 216 10.60 6.53 0.64
CA LEU A 216 9.25 6.91 0.23
C LEU A 216 8.62 7.96 1.16
N ILE A 217 8.69 7.79 2.48
CA ILE A 217 8.11 8.78 3.42
C ILE A 217 8.85 10.12 3.33
N ASP A 218 10.18 10.09 3.17
CA ASP A 218 10.98 11.29 3.01
C ASP A 218 10.66 11.98 1.67
N LEU A 219 10.47 11.21 0.58
CA LEU A 219 10.02 11.74 -0.71
C LEU A 219 8.61 12.35 -0.64
N LEU A 220 7.65 11.69 0.03
CA LEU A 220 6.29 12.18 0.20
C LEU A 220 6.25 13.52 0.97
N ILE A 221 7.12 13.66 1.97
CA ILE A 221 7.28 14.90 2.74
C ILE A 221 7.97 15.96 1.87
N LYS A 222 9.14 15.65 1.30
CA LYS A 222 9.94 16.58 0.47
C LYS A 222 9.14 17.18 -0.68
N SER A 223 8.39 16.33 -1.39
CA SER A 223 7.61 16.73 -2.56
C SER A 223 6.24 17.35 -2.23
N ASN A 224 5.86 17.42 -0.95
CA ASN A 224 4.53 17.81 -0.49
C ASN A 224 3.37 16.95 -1.05
N VAL A 225 3.67 15.75 -1.56
CA VAL A 225 2.69 14.74 -2.00
C VAL A 225 1.94 14.12 -0.82
N SER A 226 2.55 14.13 0.36
CA SER A 226 1.93 13.72 1.63
C SER A 226 0.58 14.41 1.92
N ARG A 227 0.29 15.57 1.33
CA ARG A 227 -1.01 16.26 1.47
C ARG A 227 -2.18 15.54 0.79
N TYR A 228 -1.91 14.58 -0.09
CA TYR A 228 -2.92 13.85 -0.84
C TYR A 228 -3.36 12.55 -0.16
N ALA A 229 -2.68 12.12 0.91
CA ALA A 229 -2.98 10.89 1.61
C ALA A 229 -2.92 11.08 3.12
N GLU A 230 -3.74 10.31 3.83
CA GLU A 230 -3.67 10.18 5.28
C GLU A 230 -3.12 8.80 5.65
N PHE A 231 -2.53 8.69 6.84
CA PHE A 231 -1.87 7.47 7.28
C PHE A 231 -2.35 7.05 8.66
N LYS A 232 -2.37 5.74 8.89
CA LYS A 232 -2.52 5.15 10.22
C LYS A 232 -1.27 4.43 10.67
N ASN A 233 -1.02 4.51 11.97
CA ASN A 233 0.03 3.76 12.63
C ASN A 233 -0.29 2.26 12.59
N VAL A 234 0.69 1.46 12.23
CA VAL A 234 0.67 0.04 12.57
C VAL A 234 0.87 -0.05 14.08
N THR A 235 -0.05 -0.72 14.76
CA THR A 235 -0.10 -0.68 16.23
C THR A 235 0.60 -1.87 16.88
N ARG A 236 0.72 -3.00 16.15
CA ARG A 236 1.19 -4.26 16.68
C ARG A 236 2.20 -4.93 15.75
N ILE A 237 3.28 -5.41 16.35
CA ILE A 237 4.19 -6.37 15.74
C ILE A 237 3.98 -7.68 16.47
N LEU A 238 3.75 -8.73 15.70
CA LEU A 238 3.42 -10.05 16.19
C LEU A 238 4.50 -11.05 15.79
N ALA A 239 4.70 -12.07 16.60
CA ALA A 239 5.57 -13.20 16.32
C ALA A 239 4.76 -14.51 16.30
N PHE A 240 5.19 -15.47 15.49
CA PHE A 240 4.61 -16.81 15.46
C PHE A 240 5.62 -17.82 16.01
N ARG A 241 5.31 -18.37 17.18
CA ARG A 241 6.18 -19.34 17.85
C ARG A 241 5.36 -20.46 18.48
N GLU A 242 5.81 -21.70 18.28
CA GLU A 242 5.20 -22.88 18.91
C GLU A 242 3.67 -22.99 18.68
N GLY A 243 3.20 -22.54 17.51
CA GLY A 243 1.79 -22.54 17.14
C GLY A 243 0.95 -21.40 17.72
N LYS A 244 1.57 -20.43 18.41
CA LYS A 244 0.91 -19.28 19.03
C LYS A 244 1.36 -17.96 18.39
N VAL A 245 0.42 -17.02 18.35
CA VAL A 245 0.66 -15.63 17.97
C VAL A 245 0.82 -14.82 19.26
N GLU A 246 1.93 -14.10 19.38
CA GLU A 246 2.23 -13.26 20.55
C GLU A 246 2.68 -11.85 20.11
N GLN A 247 2.45 -10.85 20.96
CA GLN A 247 2.81 -9.47 20.66
C GLN A 247 4.26 -9.19 21.08
N VAL A 248 5.04 -8.65 20.14
CA VAL A 248 6.44 -8.32 20.36
C VAL A 248 6.55 -6.94 21.03
N PRO A 249 7.31 -6.82 22.13
CA PRO A 249 7.59 -5.53 22.75
C PRO A 249 8.33 -4.58 21.79
N CYS A 250 7.77 -3.38 21.56
CA CYS A 250 8.31 -2.42 20.59
C CYS A 250 8.95 -1.17 21.24
N SER A 251 8.83 -1.01 22.55
CA SER A 251 9.43 0.09 23.30
C SER A 251 10.18 -0.40 24.55
N ARG A 252 11.04 0.44 25.11
CA ARG A 252 11.69 0.15 26.41
C ARG A 252 10.66 -0.13 27.51
N ALA A 253 9.54 0.60 27.48
CA ALA A 253 8.42 0.39 28.41
C ALA A 253 7.76 -0.97 28.20
N ASP A 254 7.54 -1.39 26.95
CA ASP A 254 6.97 -2.71 26.64
C ASP A 254 7.91 -3.83 27.06
N VAL A 255 9.21 -3.69 26.81
CA VAL A 255 10.22 -4.67 27.25
C VAL A 255 10.21 -4.79 28.76
N PHE A 256 10.12 -3.65 29.48
CA PHE A 256 10.04 -3.64 30.94
C PHE A 256 8.75 -4.32 31.45
N ASN A 257 7.61 -4.05 30.82
CA ASN A 257 6.30 -4.59 31.21
C ASN A 257 6.04 -6.03 30.75
N SER A 258 6.84 -6.54 29.81
CA SER A 258 6.68 -7.90 29.27
C SER A 258 6.79 -8.96 30.38
N LYS A 259 5.80 -9.85 30.43
CA LYS A 259 5.78 -11.03 31.33
C LYS A 259 6.42 -12.27 30.69
N GLU A 260 6.63 -12.22 29.38
CA GLU A 260 7.16 -13.33 28.58
C GLU A 260 8.69 -13.37 28.59
N LEU A 261 9.33 -12.22 28.82
CA LEU A 261 10.79 -12.10 28.92
C LEU A 261 11.26 -12.13 30.37
N THR A 262 12.27 -12.94 30.66
CA THR A 262 12.93 -12.91 31.97
C THR A 262 13.75 -11.63 32.16
N MET A 263 14.07 -11.25 33.40
CA MET A 263 14.91 -10.08 33.69
C MET A 263 16.30 -10.15 33.00
N VAL A 264 16.84 -11.36 32.86
CA VAL A 264 18.11 -11.60 32.18
C VAL A 264 17.96 -11.37 30.68
N GLU A 265 16.91 -11.90 30.06
CA GLU A 265 16.62 -11.69 28.64
C GLU A 265 16.36 -10.23 28.31
N LYS A 266 15.62 -9.49 29.15
CA LYS A 266 15.41 -8.05 28.97
C LYS A 266 16.73 -7.29 28.92
N ARG A 267 17.67 -7.61 29.81
CA ARG A 267 19.01 -6.97 29.83
C ARG A 267 19.82 -7.31 28.58
N MET A 268 19.78 -8.58 28.15
CA MET A 268 20.49 -9.05 26.96
C MET A 268 19.96 -8.38 25.69
N LEU A 269 18.64 -8.33 25.54
CA LEU A 269 17.96 -7.66 24.43
C LEU A 269 18.34 -6.19 24.37
N MET A 270 18.17 -5.45 25.47
CA MET A 270 18.49 -4.02 25.50
C MET A 270 19.97 -3.75 25.20
N LYS A 271 20.89 -4.58 25.71
CA LYS A 271 22.32 -4.46 25.38
C LYS A 271 22.57 -4.66 23.89
N PHE A 272 21.97 -5.69 23.28
CA PHE A 272 22.15 -5.99 21.87
C PHE A 272 21.51 -4.93 20.96
N LEU A 273 20.29 -4.47 21.25
CA LEU A 273 19.64 -3.41 20.47
C LEU A 273 20.41 -2.08 20.54
N THR A 274 21.01 -1.77 21.70
CA THR A 274 21.88 -0.58 21.85
C THR A 274 23.11 -0.71 20.97
N PHE A 275 23.74 -1.89 20.94
CA PHE A 275 24.82 -2.18 20.00
C PHE A 275 24.37 -2.00 18.54
N CYS A 276 23.20 -2.53 18.16
CA CYS A 276 22.71 -2.42 16.78
C CYS A 276 22.45 -0.98 16.31
N LEU A 277 22.12 -0.04 17.20
CA LEU A 277 21.96 1.37 16.81
C LEU A 277 23.29 1.99 16.35
N ASP A 278 24.38 1.61 17.01
CA ASP A 278 25.72 2.19 16.82
C ASP A 278 26.74 1.17 16.29
N TYR A 279 26.29 0.09 15.63
CA TYR A 279 27.16 -1.04 15.25
C TYR A 279 28.33 -0.59 14.38
N GLU A 280 28.15 0.44 13.54
CA GLU A 280 29.17 1.01 12.66
C GLU A 280 30.36 1.60 13.43
N GLN A 281 30.15 2.05 14.67
CA GLN A 281 31.19 2.55 15.57
C GLN A 281 31.93 1.41 16.30
N GLN A 282 31.49 0.16 16.13
CA GLN A 282 32.07 -1.02 16.78
C GLN A 282 32.35 -2.14 15.78
N PRO A 283 33.23 -1.93 14.77
CA PRO A 283 33.53 -2.94 13.74
C PRO A 283 34.02 -4.26 14.31
N ASP A 284 34.86 -4.21 15.35
CA ASP A 284 35.48 -5.38 16.01
C ASP A 284 34.44 -6.39 16.53
N GLU A 285 33.19 -5.96 16.77
CA GLU A 285 32.13 -6.83 17.25
C GLU A 285 31.48 -7.73 16.18
N TYR A 286 31.70 -7.45 14.89
CA TYR A 286 31.06 -8.20 13.79
C TYR A 286 31.93 -8.38 12.54
N GLN A 287 33.12 -7.77 12.47
CA GLN A 287 33.99 -7.79 11.30
C GLN A 287 34.26 -9.21 10.79
N ASP A 288 34.58 -10.13 11.71
CA ASP A 288 34.91 -11.53 11.42
C ASP A 288 33.70 -12.33 10.91
N PHE A 289 32.49 -11.79 11.09
CA PHE A 289 31.22 -12.44 10.72
C PHE A 289 30.51 -11.73 9.57
N LYS A 290 31.12 -10.72 8.93
CA LYS A 290 30.47 -9.91 7.89
C LYS A 290 29.77 -10.73 6.81
N GLN A 291 30.41 -11.81 6.38
CA GLN A 291 29.92 -12.69 5.30
C GLN A 291 29.15 -13.91 5.82
N CYS A 292 29.13 -14.14 7.14
CA CYS A 292 28.29 -15.17 7.75
C CYS A 292 26.82 -14.74 7.75
N SER A 293 25.92 -15.71 7.86
CA SER A 293 24.51 -15.39 7.99
C SER A 293 24.22 -14.64 9.29
N PHE A 294 23.25 -13.73 9.27
CA PHE A 294 22.85 -13.01 10.48
C PHE A 294 22.36 -13.96 11.59
N SER A 295 21.68 -15.06 11.21
CA SER A 295 21.25 -16.10 12.13
C SER A 295 22.43 -16.77 12.87
N GLU A 296 23.51 -17.10 12.15
CA GLU A 296 24.73 -17.64 12.77
C GLU A 296 25.41 -16.62 13.68
N TYR A 297 25.49 -15.36 13.25
CA TYR A 297 26.04 -14.29 14.08
C TYR A 297 25.27 -14.12 15.39
N LEU A 298 23.94 -14.13 15.36
CA LEU A 298 23.11 -14.02 16.58
C LEU A 298 23.41 -15.13 17.60
N LYS A 299 23.73 -16.35 17.13
CA LYS A 299 24.12 -17.48 18.00
C LYS A 299 25.43 -17.21 18.75
N THR A 300 26.33 -16.40 18.20
CA THR A 300 27.60 -16.03 18.85
C THR A 300 27.44 -15.01 19.98
N LYS A 301 26.36 -14.20 19.95
CA LYS A 301 26.14 -13.09 20.90
C LYS A 301 25.54 -13.51 22.23
N LYS A 302 25.56 -14.80 22.54
CA LYS A 302 25.03 -15.41 23.78
C LYS A 302 23.54 -15.12 24.01
N LEU A 303 22.77 -14.74 22.99
CA LEU A 303 21.33 -14.51 23.07
C LEU A 303 20.58 -15.83 23.29
N THR A 304 19.46 -15.81 24.01
CA THR A 304 18.59 -17.01 24.12
C THR A 304 17.94 -17.31 22.77
N PRO A 305 17.55 -18.57 22.47
CA PRO A 305 16.86 -18.90 21.22
C PRO A 305 15.59 -18.05 21.00
N SER A 306 14.89 -17.70 22.08
CA SER A 306 13.74 -16.79 22.06
C SER A 306 14.10 -15.40 21.53
N LEU A 307 15.15 -14.79 22.08
CA LEU A 307 15.61 -13.47 21.63
C LEU A 307 16.14 -13.49 20.20
N GLN A 308 16.86 -14.55 19.82
CA GLN A 308 17.35 -14.72 18.43
C GLN A 308 16.16 -14.74 17.46
N HIS A 309 15.09 -15.48 17.80
CA HIS A 309 13.88 -15.53 17.00
C HIS A 309 13.21 -14.15 16.86
N PHE A 310 13.02 -13.41 17.95
CA PHE A 310 12.42 -12.08 17.89
C PHE A 310 13.26 -11.08 17.08
N ILE A 311 14.58 -11.08 17.29
CA ILE A 311 15.47 -10.17 16.57
C ILE A 311 15.46 -10.48 15.06
N LEU A 312 15.54 -11.76 14.69
CA LEU A 312 15.62 -12.17 13.30
C LEU A 312 14.29 -11.96 12.56
N HIS A 313 13.18 -12.42 13.14
CA HIS A 313 11.89 -12.51 12.45
C HIS A 313 10.96 -11.33 12.71
N SER A 314 11.09 -10.62 13.84
CA SER A 314 10.17 -9.52 14.20
C SER A 314 10.80 -8.13 14.10
N ILE A 315 12.12 -8.02 14.28
CA ILE A 315 12.84 -6.72 14.23
C ILE A 315 13.53 -6.56 12.87
N ALA A 316 14.47 -7.45 12.56
CA ALA A 316 15.17 -7.42 11.26
C ALA A 316 14.23 -7.84 10.12
N MET A 317 13.32 -8.79 10.38
CA MET A 317 12.39 -9.39 9.41
C MET A 317 13.11 -9.91 8.17
N THR A 318 14.26 -10.55 8.37
CA THR A 318 15.13 -11.08 7.32
C THR A 318 15.08 -12.61 7.26
N SER A 319 15.37 -13.19 6.10
CA SER A 319 15.53 -14.64 5.95
C SER A 319 16.74 -15.16 6.70
N GLU A 320 16.64 -16.38 7.25
CA GLU A 320 17.74 -17.00 8.01
C GLU A 320 18.95 -17.36 7.13
N SER A 321 18.71 -17.74 5.87
CA SER A 321 19.73 -18.35 5.00
C SER A 321 20.35 -17.40 3.98
N SER A 322 19.66 -16.32 3.60
CA SER A 322 20.09 -15.41 2.54
C SER A 322 20.59 -14.05 3.04
N CYS A 323 20.42 -13.75 4.33
CA CYS A 323 20.79 -12.46 4.90
C CYS A 323 22.19 -12.48 5.51
N SER A 324 23.08 -11.62 5.01
CA SER A 324 24.40 -11.43 5.63
C SER A 324 24.26 -10.78 7.01
N THR A 325 25.28 -10.93 7.86
CA THR A 325 25.33 -10.26 9.17
C THR A 325 25.21 -8.75 9.03
N LEU A 326 25.85 -8.16 8.02
CA LEU A 326 25.78 -6.72 7.79
C LEU A 326 24.37 -6.28 7.41
N ASP A 327 23.66 -7.04 6.57
CA ASP A 327 22.30 -6.71 6.17
C ASP A 327 21.33 -6.83 7.35
N GLY A 328 21.49 -7.84 8.21
CA GLY A 328 20.69 -8.00 9.41
C GLY A 328 20.90 -6.88 10.43
N LEU A 329 22.14 -6.42 10.60
CA LEU A 329 22.47 -5.25 11.43
C LEU A 329 21.86 -3.97 10.88
N LYS A 330 21.96 -3.74 9.55
CA LYS A 330 21.32 -2.59 8.88
C LYS A 330 19.81 -2.61 9.04
N ALA A 331 19.16 -3.75 8.82
CA ALA A 331 17.72 -3.90 8.98
C ALA A 331 17.28 -3.64 10.43
N THR A 332 18.02 -4.20 11.40
CA THR A 332 17.76 -3.97 12.83
C THR A 332 17.93 -2.50 13.19
N LYS A 333 19.00 -1.85 12.73
CA LYS A 333 19.23 -0.42 12.94
C LYS A 333 18.10 0.42 12.37
N ASN A 334 17.72 0.19 11.10
CA ASN A 334 16.66 0.91 10.43
C ASN A 334 15.32 0.79 11.19
N PHE A 335 14.96 -0.43 11.60
CA PHE A 335 13.77 -0.66 12.41
C PHE A 335 13.79 0.18 13.68
N LEU A 336 14.91 0.17 14.43
CA LEU A 336 15.03 0.89 15.69
C LEU A 336 15.00 2.42 15.51
N GLN A 337 15.59 2.93 14.43
CA GLN A 337 15.54 4.37 14.10
C GLN A 337 14.11 4.83 13.78
N CYS A 338 13.30 3.96 13.18
CA CYS A 338 11.92 4.26 12.84
C CYS A 338 10.96 4.27 14.05
N LEU A 339 11.32 3.63 15.17
CA LEU A 339 10.45 3.58 16.36
C LEU A 339 10.21 4.97 16.96
N GLY A 340 8.96 5.26 17.33
CA GLY A 340 8.62 6.47 18.07
C GLY A 340 8.43 7.74 17.22
N ARG A 341 8.70 7.73 15.91
CA ARG A 341 8.53 8.92 15.05
C ARG A 341 7.07 9.39 14.97
N PHE A 342 6.15 8.45 14.73
CA PHE A 342 4.71 8.73 14.63
C PHE A 342 3.85 7.85 15.56
N GLY A 343 4.42 6.75 16.06
CA GLY A 343 3.74 5.76 16.88
C GLY A 343 4.73 4.82 17.56
N ASN A 344 4.19 3.83 18.28
CA ASN A 344 4.99 2.84 19.03
C ASN A 344 5.75 1.85 18.13
N THR A 345 5.30 1.63 16.90
CA THR A 345 5.96 0.76 15.91
C THR A 345 6.58 1.61 14.80
N PRO A 346 7.44 1.02 13.93
CA PRO A 346 8.15 1.76 12.90
C PRO A 346 7.35 1.94 11.60
N PHE A 347 6.07 1.56 11.57
CA PHE A 347 5.30 1.49 10.32
C PHE A 347 4.04 2.35 10.30
N LEU A 348 3.74 2.83 9.11
CA LEU A 348 2.50 3.47 8.71
C LEU A 348 1.82 2.66 7.60
N PHE A 349 0.51 2.83 7.49
CA PHE A 349 -0.31 2.32 6.41
C PHE A 349 -1.20 3.44 5.86
N PRO A 350 -1.23 3.70 4.54
CA PRO A 350 -2.09 4.71 3.95
C PRO A 350 -3.58 4.33 4.11
N LEU A 351 -4.42 5.29 4.50
CA LEU A 351 -5.86 5.11 4.46
C LEU A 351 -6.29 4.85 3.01
N TYR A 352 -7.29 3.98 2.83
CA TYR A 352 -7.77 3.49 1.53
C TYR A 352 -6.79 2.58 0.75
N GLY A 353 -5.65 2.22 1.34
CA GLY A 353 -4.74 1.21 0.79
C GLY A 353 -3.54 1.79 0.05
N GLN A 354 -2.61 0.91 -0.30
CA GLN A 354 -1.37 1.24 -1.01
C GLN A 354 -1.62 1.77 -2.43
N GLY A 355 -2.75 1.42 -3.05
CA GLY A 355 -3.16 1.93 -4.37
C GLY A 355 -3.31 3.46 -4.46
N GLU A 356 -3.39 4.16 -3.33
CA GLU A 356 -3.43 5.63 -3.29
C GLU A 356 -2.08 6.28 -3.60
N ILE A 357 -0.96 5.62 -3.28
CA ILE A 357 0.37 6.24 -3.41
C ILE A 357 0.74 6.55 -4.87
N PRO A 358 0.57 5.63 -5.85
CA PRO A 358 0.77 5.97 -7.26
C PRO A 358 -0.10 7.15 -7.71
N GLN A 359 -1.36 7.20 -7.28
CA GLN A 359 -2.30 8.27 -7.62
C GLN A 359 -1.85 9.63 -7.06
N CYS A 360 -1.30 9.66 -5.85
CA CYS A 360 -0.76 10.87 -5.23
C CYS A 360 0.36 11.49 -6.09
N PHE A 361 1.28 10.66 -6.59
CA PHE A 361 2.33 11.12 -7.51
C PHE A 361 1.77 11.46 -8.90
N CYS A 362 0.77 10.72 -9.39
CA CYS A 362 0.11 11.07 -10.64
C CYS A 362 -0.54 12.45 -10.58
N ARG A 363 -1.16 12.78 -9.45
CA ARG A 363 -1.71 14.11 -9.19
C ARG A 363 -0.63 15.19 -9.20
N MET A 364 0.53 14.93 -8.58
CA MET A 364 1.66 15.87 -8.64
C MET A 364 2.09 16.13 -10.09
N CYS A 365 2.25 15.08 -10.89
CA CYS A 365 2.59 15.22 -12.31
C CYS A 365 1.55 16.08 -13.06
N ALA A 366 0.26 15.83 -12.85
CA ALA A 366 -0.82 16.58 -13.50
C ALA A 366 -0.84 18.07 -13.10
N VAL A 367 -0.60 18.38 -11.82
CA VAL A 367 -0.52 19.76 -11.31
C VAL A 367 0.57 20.57 -12.02
N PHE A 368 1.68 19.92 -12.41
CA PHE A 368 2.79 20.55 -13.13
C PHE A 368 2.67 20.44 -14.67
N GLY A 369 1.50 20.08 -15.20
CA GLY A 369 1.20 20.11 -16.63
C GLY A 369 1.35 18.78 -17.36
N GLY A 370 1.59 17.68 -16.63
CA GLY A 370 1.57 16.34 -17.21
C GLY A 370 0.17 15.94 -17.69
N ILE A 371 0.09 15.36 -18.89
CA ILE A 371 -1.16 14.87 -19.47
C ILE A 371 -1.32 13.38 -19.16
N TYR A 372 -2.52 13.00 -18.72
CA TYR A 372 -2.85 11.65 -18.31
C TYR A 372 -3.92 11.02 -19.19
N CYS A 373 -3.70 9.78 -19.62
CA CYS A 373 -4.66 9.02 -20.43
C CYS A 373 -4.79 7.57 -19.94
N LEU A 374 -5.94 7.25 -19.33
CA LEU A 374 -6.33 5.87 -19.02
C LEU A 374 -7.11 5.26 -20.20
N ARG A 375 -7.19 3.93 -20.24
CA ARG A 375 -7.81 3.15 -21.33
C ARG A 375 -7.18 3.47 -22.69
N HIS A 376 -5.90 3.83 -22.69
CA HIS A 376 -5.19 4.27 -23.89
C HIS A 376 -4.05 3.29 -24.14
N LYS A 377 -4.27 2.33 -25.04
CA LYS A 377 -3.24 1.32 -25.40
C LYS A 377 -2.20 1.94 -26.36
N VAL A 378 -0.94 1.57 -26.19
CA VAL A 378 0.14 1.86 -27.15
C VAL A 378 0.46 0.60 -27.94
N GLN A 379 0.52 0.70 -29.26
CA GLN A 379 0.74 -0.45 -30.15
C GLN A 379 2.23 -0.75 -30.32
N CYS A 380 3.04 0.27 -30.58
CA CYS A 380 4.47 0.10 -30.80
C CYS A 380 5.29 1.36 -30.45
N LEU A 381 6.60 1.13 -30.26
CA LEU A 381 7.63 2.16 -30.26
C LEU A 381 8.18 2.29 -31.69
N VAL A 382 8.38 3.52 -32.16
CA VAL A 382 8.95 3.80 -33.47
C VAL A 382 10.43 4.15 -33.32
N VAL A 383 11.29 3.34 -33.93
CA VAL A 383 12.74 3.45 -33.84
C VAL A 383 13.30 3.88 -35.18
N ASP A 384 14.24 4.82 -35.13
CA ASP A 384 14.99 5.26 -36.30
C ASP A 384 16.14 4.31 -36.61
N LYS A 385 16.19 3.76 -37.83
CA LYS A 385 17.20 2.77 -38.22
C LYS A 385 18.62 3.34 -38.24
N GLU A 386 18.78 4.63 -38.51
CA GLU A 386 20.10 5.27 -38.60
C GLU A 386 20.70 5.57 -37.23
N SER A 387 19.92 6.20 -36.33
CA SER A 387 20.39 6.57 -34.99
C SER A 387 20.21 5.46 -33.94
N GLY A 388 19.36 4.47 -34.20
CA GLY A 388 18.98 3.42 -33.25
C GLY A 388 18.22 3.97 -32.03
N ARG A 389 17.63 5.18 -32.13
CA ARG A 389 16.87 5.82 -31.05
C ARG A 389 15.38 5.74 -31.31
N CYS A 390 14.60 5.60 -30.24
CA CYS A 390 13.15 5.73 -30.31
C CYS A 390 12.78 7.20 -30.57
N LYS A 391 11.89 7.44 -31.54
CA LYS A 391 11.40 8.77 -31.94
C LYS A 391 9.98 9.04 -31.48
N ALA A 392 9.14 8.00 -31.44
CA ALA A 392 7.71 8.14 -31.20
C ALA A 392 7.08 6.87 -30.65
N ILE A 393 5.84 6.99 -30.21
CA ILE A 393 4.91 5.88 -30.08
C ILE A 393 3.79 5.98 -31.11
N ILE A 394 3.15 4.85 -31.41
CA ILE A 394 1.86 4.81 -32.11
C ILE A 394 0.83 4.25 -31.16
N ASP A 395 -0.23 5.01 -30.90
CA ASP A 395 -1.31 4.57 -30.02
C ASP A 395 -2.36 3.71 -30.75
N HIS A 396 -3.33 3.19 -29.99
CA HIS A 396 -4.41 2.37 -30.52
C HIS A 396 -5.40 3.11 -31.45
N LEU A 397 -5.33 4.43 -31.53
CA LEU A 397 -6.11 5.26 -32.45
C LEU A 397 -5.33 5.52 -33.76
N GLY A 398 -4.09 5.05 -33.86
CA GLY A 398 -3.19 5.31 -34.99
C GLY A 398 -2.54 6.69 -34.93
N GLN A 399 -2.61 7.39 -33.79
CA GLN A 399 -1.93 8.67 -33.62
C GLN A 399 -0.45 8.43 -33.32
N ARG A 400 0.41 9.09 -34.09
CA ARG A 400 1.85 9.15 -33.83
C ARG A 400 2.15 10.28 -32.84
N ILE A 401 2.85 9.95 -31.76
CA ILE A 401 3.22 10.89 -30.69
C ILE A 401 4.73 10.84 -30.50
N ASN A 402 5.41 11.95 -30.79
CA ASN A 402 6.86 12.07 -30.71
C ASN A 402 7.31 12.45 -29.30
N ALA A 403 8.46 11.90 -28.87
CA ALA A 403 9.10 12.27 -27.61
C ALA A 403 10.61 12.00 -27.60
N LYS A 404 11.32 12.60 -26.64
CA LYS A 404 12.78 12.42 -26.49
C LYS A 404 13.12 11.18 -25.68
N TYR A 405 12.31 10.87 -24.67
CA TYR A 405 12.52 9.76 -23.74
C TYR A 405 11.23 8.98 -23.54
N PHE A 406 11.36 7.66 -23.42
CA PHE A 406 10.24 6.74 -23.24
C PHE A 406 10.51 5.92 -22.00
N ILE A 407 9.57 5.87 -21.07
CA ILE A 407 9.64 5.04 -19.87
C ILE A 407 8.51 4.02 -19.98
N VAL A 408 8.83 2.75 -19.87
CA VAL A 408 7.88 1.66 -20.08
C VAL A 408 7.96 0.72 -18.89
N GLU A 409 6.83 0.38 -18.28
CA GLU A 409 6.78 -0.68 -17.28
C GLU A 409 6.91 -2.06 -17.94
N ASP A 410 7.60 -2.98 -17.27
CA ASP A 410 7.94 -4.32 -17.74
C ASP A 410 6.78 -5.09 -18.42
N SER A 411 5.55 -5.03 -17.88
CA SER A 411 4.39 -5.77 -18.41
C SER A 411 3.94 -5.30 -19.80
N TYR A 412 4.33 -4.09 -20.19
CA TYR A 412 4.04 -3.54 -21.52
C TYR A 412 5.07 -3.97 -22.58
N LEU A 413 6.17 -4.63 -22.20
CA LEU A 413 7.15 -5.12 -23.15
C LEU A 413 6.74 -6.48 -23.73
N SER A 414 6.99 -6.70 -25.02
CA SER A 414 6.63 -7.95 -25.69
C SER A 414 7.44 -9.14 -25.16
N GLN A 415 6.93 -10.36 -25.40
CA GLN A 415 7.65 -11.60 -25.08
C GLN A 415 9.00 -11.70 -25.81
N GLU A 416 9.11 -11.14 -27.02
CA GLU A 416 10.35 -11.11 -27.79
C GLU A 416 11.41 -10.24 -27.11
N THR A 417 11.05 -9.01 -26.73
CA THR A 417 11.90 -8.10 -25.95
C THR A 417 12.32 -8.71 -24.62
N CYS A 418 11.44 -9.51 -24.00
CA CYS A 418 11.68 -10.13 -22.70
C CYS A 418 12.27 -11.54 -22.76
N SER A 419 12.68 -12.03 -23.93
CA SER A 419 13.06 -13.43 -24.14
C SER A 419 14.23 -13.92 -23.27
N ASN A 420 15.17 -13.03 -22.92
CA ASN A 420 16.32 -13.32 -22.07
C ASN A 420 16.10 -12.97 -20.59
N VAL A 421 14.89 -12.54 -20.23
CA VAL A 421 14.58 -12.03 -18.89
C VAL A 421 14.17 -13.19 -17.98
N GLN A 422 14.81 -13.27 -16.82
CA GLN A 422 14.48 -14.25 -15.78
C GLN A 422 13.71 -13.57 -14.65
N TYR A 423 12.40 -13.75 -14.67
CA TYR A 423 11.52 -13.20 -13.64
C TYR A 423 11.54 -14.02 -12.36
N LYS A 424 11.44 -13.31 -11.23
CA LYS A 424 11.03 -13.91 -9.96
C LYS A 424 9.51 -13.87 -9.87
N GLN A 425 8.96 -14.50 -8.84
CA GLN A 425 7.53 -14.53 -8.58
C GLN A 425 7.26 -14.21 -7.10
N ILE A 426 6.14 -13.57 -6.83
CA ILE A 426 5.63 -13.24 -5.50
C ILE A 426 4.37 -14.06 -5.29
N SER A 427 4.33 -14.83 -4.21
CA SER A 427 3.14 -15.54 -3.77
C SER A 427 2.30 -14.60 -2.91
N ARG A 428 1.06 -14.34 -3.33
CA ARG A 428 0.11 -13.46 -2.63
C ARG A 428 -1.16 -14.22 -2.23
N ALA A 429 -1.64 -13.94 -1.03
CA ALA A 429 -3.01 -14.26 -0.65
C ALA A 429 -3.70 -13.04 -0.01
N ILE A 430 -5.01 -12.94 -0.26
CA ILE A 430 -5.88 -11.90 0.28
C ILE A 430 -7.07 -12.59 0.93
N LEU A 431 -7.31 -12.31 2.20
CA LEU A 431 -8.31 -12.97 3.02
C LEU A 431 -9.26 -11.94 3.62
N ILE A 432 -10.55 -12.26 3.64
CA ILE A 432 -11.55 -11.55 4.45
C ILE A 432 -11.89 -12.43 5.65
N THR A 433 -11.74 -11.88 6.85
CA THR A 433 -11.95 -12.61 8.12
C THR A 433 -12.85 -11.83 9.06
N ASP A 434 -13.45 -12.50 10.05
CA ASP A 434 -14.41 -11.90 10.97
C ASP A 434 -13.78 -11.36 12.27
N GLN A 435 -12.52 -11.71 12.55
CA GLN A 435 -11.84 -11.44 13.81
C GLN A 435 -10.34 -11.25 13.60
N SER A 436 -9.71 -10.51 14.50
CA SER A 436 -8.25 -10.34 14.54
C SER A 436 -7.54 -11.64 14.93
N VAL A 437 -6.36 -11.91 14.35
CA VAL A 437 -5.48 -13.05 14.66
C VAL A 437 -5.04 -13.08 16.11
N LEU A 438 -5.00 -11.91 16.76
CA LEU A 438 -4.77 -11.77 18.20
C LEU A 438 -5.93 -10.95 18.79
N LYS A 439 -6.80 -11.60 19.56
CA LYS A 439 -7.96 -10.93 20.18
C LYS A 439 -7.50 -9.99 21.30
N THR A 440 -8.06 -8.79 21.29
CA THR A 440 -7.79 -7.72 22.26
C THR A 440 -9.10 -6.96 22.53
N GLU A 441 -9.11 -6.05 23.51
CA GLU A 441 -10.29 -5.23 23.81
C GLU A 441 -10.62 -4.22 22.69
N SER A 442 -9.60 -3.74 21.98
CA SER A 442 -9.76 -2.85 20.83
C SER A 442 -9.67 -3.63 19.53
N ASP A 443 -10.72 -3.53 18.71
CA ASP A 443 -10.80 -4.19 17.41
C ASP A 443 -10.15 -3.37 16.27
N GLN A 444 -9.86 -2.10 16.50
CA GLN A 444 -9.26 -1.20 15.50
C GLN A 444 -7.72 -1.19 15.56
N GLN A 445 -7.11 -2.36 15.38
CA GLN A 445 -5.66 -2.52 15.36
C GLN A 445 -5.17 -2.94 13.97
N ILE A 446 -4.00 -2.44 13.59
CA ILE A 446 -3.26 -2.88 12.40
C ILE A 446 -2.05 -3.67 12.90
N SER A 447 -1.81 -4.83 12.30
CA SER A 447 -0.79 -5.77 12.76
C SER A 447 0.07 -6.26 11.62
N ILE A 448 1.36 -6.46 11.89
CA ILE A 448 2.25 -7.25 11.06
C ILE A 448 2.72 -8.48 11.83
N LEU A 449 2.74 -9.62 11.16
CA LEU A 449 3.23 -10.89 11.66
C LEU A 449 4.17 -11.51 10.61
N ILE A 450 5.34 -11.99 11.04
CA ILE A 450 6.20 -12.82 10.19
C ILE A 450 6.11 -14.26 10.69
N VAL A 451 5.74 -15.18 9.79
CA VAL A 451 5.72 -16.61 10.05
C VAL A 451 6.97 -17.21 9.41
N PRO A 452 7.95 -17.70 10.21
CA PRO A 452 9.16 -18.31 9.68
C PRO A 452 8.86 -19.56 8.84
N PRO A 453 9.77 -19.92 7.92
CA PRO A 453 9.61 -21.13 7.11
C PRO A 453 9.59 -22.37 8.00
N VAL A 454 8.70 -23.30 7.66
CA VAL A 454 8.51 -24.57 8.39
C VAL A 454 9.41 -25.65 7.83
N GLU A 455 9.63 -25.60 6.52
CA GLU A 455 10.39 -26.57 5.75
C GLU A 455 11.61 -25.90 5.11
N SER A 456 12.74 -26.59 5.08
CA SER A 456 13.94 -26.12 4.39
C SER A 456 13.64 -25.84 2.91
N GLY A 457 14.00 -24.66 2.42
CA GLY A 457 13.74 -24.24 1.04
C GLY A 457 12.43 -23.47 0.84
N THR A 458 11.65 -23.23 1.91
CA THR A 458 10.52 -22.29 1.90
C THR A 458 10.93 -20.92 2.42
N TYR A 459 10.15 -19.89 2.09
CA TYR A 459 10.39 -18.52 2.53
C TYR A 459 9.55 -18.16 3.75
N SER A 460 10.01 -17.18 4.54
CA SER A 460 9.17 -16.57 5.59
C SER A 460 7.95 -15.90 4.95
N VAL A 461 6.79 -16.08 5.57
CA VAL A 461 5.53 -15.49 5.12
C VAL A 461 5.20 -14.26 5.95
N ARG A 462 5.08 -13.12 5.29
CA ARG A 462 4.59 -11.88 5.89
C ARG A 462 3.07 -11.89 5.89
N VAL A 463 2.47 -11.61 7.04
CA VAL A 463 1.02 -11.46 7.22
C VAL A 463 0.75 -10.04 7.70
N THR A 464 -0.03 -9.27 6.95
CA THR A 464 -0.48 -7.92 7.33
C THR A 464 -1.98 -7.95 7.54
N GLU A 465 -2.43 -7.55 8.73
CA GLU A 465 -3.83 -7.51 9.11
C GLU A 465 -4.30 -6.06 9.19
N LEU A 466 -5.34 -5.73 8.43
CA LEU A 466 -5.95 -4.41 8.34
C LEU A 466 -7.37 -4.47 8.94
N CYS A 467 -7.66 -3.58 9.89
CA CYS A 467 -9.00 -3.41 10.45
C CYS A 467 -9.81 -2.40 9.63
N SER A 468 -11.14 -2.38 9.80
CA SER A 468 -12.04 -1.47 9.06
C SER A 468 -11.65 0.02 9.11
N SER A 469 -10.94 0.47 10.16
CA SER A 469 -10.53 1.87 10.28
C SER A 469 -9.40 2.31 9.33
N THR A 470 -8.78 1.38 8.59
CA THR A 470 -7.90 1.68 7.44
C THR A 470 -8.69 2.08 6.19
N MET A 471 -10.01 1.94 6.23
CA MET A 471 -10.90 2.12 5.08
C MET A 471 -10.64 1.12 3.94
N THR A 472 -10.08 -0.06 4.24
CA THR A 472 -9.81 -1.12 3.24
C THR A 472 -10.81 -2.28 3.31
N CYS A 473 -11.67 -2.34 4.33
CA CYS A 473 -12.73 -3.34 4.45
C CYS A 473 -13.92 -2.81 5.25
N MET A 474 -15.06 -3.49 5.13
CA MET A 474 -16.27 -3.17 5.88
C MET A 474 -16.10 -3.40 7.40
N LYS A 475 -17.01 -2.81 8.20
CA LYS A 475 -17.05 -3.04 9.65
C LYS A 475 -17.20 -4.54 9.98
N ASP A 476 -16.72 -4.91 11.16
CA ASP A 476 -16.71 -6.29 11.67
C ASP A 476 -15.94 -7.30 10.79
N THR A 477 -15.17 -6.82 9.82
CA THR A 477 -14.23 -7.63 9.04
C THR A 477 -12.79 -7.11 9.16
N TYR A 478 -11.85 -8.00 8.88
CA TYR A 478 -10.45 -7.68 8.67
C TYR A 478 -10.03 -8.14 7.29
N LEU A 479 -9.22 -7.30 6.63
CA LEU A 479 -8.56 -7.65 5.39
C LEU A 479 -7.12 -8.08 5.73
N VAL A 480 -6.82 -9.35 5.45
CA VAL A 480 -5.52 -9.94 5.77
C VAL A 480 -4.78 -10.28 4.49
N HIS A 481 -3.55 -9.78 4.36
CA HIS A 481 -2.68 -10.00 3.24
C HIS A 481 -1.52 -10.92 3.63
N LEU A 482 -1.24 -11.94 2.82
CA LEU A 482 -0.07 -12.80 2.98
C LEU A 482 0.87 -12.65 1.79
N THR A 483 2.17 -12.51 2.04
CA THR A 483 3.20 -12.33 1.00
C THR A 483 4.44 -13.15 1.31
N CYS A 484 4.98 -13.83 0.31
CA CYS A 484 6.35 -14.33 0.32
C CYS A 484 6.93 -14.39 -1.09
N ALA A 485 8.25 -14.58 -1.20
CA ALA A 485 8.83 -14.99 -2.46
C ALA A 485 8.24 -16.36 -2.83
N SER A 486 7.98 -16.56 -4.12
CA SER A 486 7.36 -17.78 -4.60
C SER A 486 8.38 -18.90 -4.75
N SER A 487 8.03 -20.08 -4.24
CA SER A 487 8.70 -21.33 -4.56
C SER A 487 7.86 -22.17 -5.51
N LYS A 488 6.53 -22.07 -5.41
CA LYS A 488 5.55 -22.77 -6.25
C LYS A 488 4.34 -21.87 -6.53
N THR A 489 3.14 -22.43 -6.68
CA THR A 489 1.92 -21.63 -6.74
C THR A 489 1.67 -20.92 -5.40
N ALA A 490 1.00 -19.76 -5.45
CA ALA A 490 0.75 -18.98 -4.25
C ALA A 490 -0.05 -19.74 -3.19
N ARG A 491 -0.97 -20.62 -3.59
CA ARG A 491 -1.70 -21.47 -2.65
C ARG A 491 -0.80 -22.50 -1.99
N GLU A 492 0.06 -23.19 -2.75
CA GLU A 492 0.98 -24.18 -2.18
C GLU A 492 1.94 -23.55 -1.17
N ASP A 493 2.40 -22.33 -1.44
CA ASP A 493 3.30 -21.59 -0.54
C ASP A 493 2.58 -21.08 0.72
N LEU A 494 1.32 -20.64 0.62
CA LEU A 494 0.65 -19.87 1.67
C LEU A 494 -0.43 -20.64 2.45
N GLU A 495 -1.05 -21.66 1.87
CA GLU A 495 -2.22 -22.35 2.48
C GLU A 495 -1.87 -22.99 3.84
N SER A 496 -0.62 -23.44 4.02
CA SER A 496 -0.15 -23.98 5.30
C SER A 496 -0.19 -22.94 6.42
N VAL A 497 0.13 -21.67 6.13
CA VAL A 497 0.04 -20.56 7.08
C VAL A 497 -1.41 -20.16 7.31
N VAL A 498 -2.22 -20.12 6.26
CA VAL A 498 -3.66 -19.82 6.37
C VAL A 498 -4.35 -20.84 7.30
N LYS A 499 -4.10 -22.14 7.13
CA LYS A 499 -4.67 -23.21 7.98
C LYS A 499 -4.20 -23.15 9.44
N LYS A 500 -3.01 -22.61 9.70
CA LYS A 500 -2.48 -22.43 11.07
C LYS A 500 -3.15 -21.26 11.79
N LEU A 501 -3.44 -20.18 11.07
CA LEU A 501 -3.97 -18.94 11.65
C LEU A 501 -5.50 -18.87 11.63
N PHE A 502 -6.15 -19.50 10.65
CA PHE A 502 -7.58 -19.32 10.38
C PHE A 502 -8.32 -20.66 10.25
N THR A 503 -9.62 -20.62 10.54
CA THR A 503 -10.54 -21.75 10.33
C THR A 503 -11.52 -21.40 9.21
N PRO A 504 -11.64 -22.20 8.14
CA PRO A 504 -12.68 -21.99 7.12
C PRO A 504 -14.07 -21.92 7.75
N PHE A 505 -14.88 -20.95 7.34
CA PHE A 505 -16.26 -20.87 7.79
C PHE A 505 -17.02 -22.16 7.38
N THR A 506 -17.64 -22.84 8.35
CA THR A 506 -18.49 -24.02 8.11
C THR A 506 -19.78 -23.90 8.93
N GLU A 507 -20.92 -24.24 8.32
CA GLU A 507 -22.23 -24.13 8.97
C GLU A 507 -22.50 -25.24 10.00
N THR A 508 -21.75 -26.35 9.93
CA THR A 508 -22.13 -27.63 10.54
C THR A 508 -21.29 -28.04 11.76
N LYS A 509 -20.46 -27.18 12.34
CA LYS A 509 -19.71 -27.50 13.57
C LYS A 509 -19.86 -26.43 14.65
N VAL A 510 -20.94 -26.54 15.40
CA VAL A 510 -21.04 -25.99 16.77
C VAL A 510 -20.41 -26.95 17.79
N GLU A 511 -20.03 -28.16 17.40
CA GLU A 511 -19.52 -29.17 18.32
C GLU A 511 -18.00 -29.34 18.18
N LYS A 512 -17.29 -28.81 19.19
CA LYS A 512 -15.82 -28.64 19.34
C LYS A 512 -15.25 -27.45 18.56
N GLU A 513 -15.59 -26.25 19.02
CA GLU A 513 -14.83 -25.04 18.74
C GLU A 513 -13.31 -25.29 18.96
N GLU A 514 -12.49 -25.22 17.90
CA GLU A 514 -11.12 -24.71 18.05
C GLU A 514 -11.27 -23.23 18.45
N LEU A 515 -11.62 -22.97 19.72
CA LEU A 515 -12.17 -21.72 20.28
C LEU A 515 -11.38 -20.43 20.04
N GLY A 516 -10.22 -20.49 19.38
CA GLY A 516 -9.28 -19.37 19.29
C GLY A 516 -9.19 -18.67 17.93
N LYS A 517 -9.27 -19.39 16.81
CA LYS A 517 -8.88 -18.87 15.49
C LYS A 517 -9.98 -18.03 14.83
N PRO A 518 -9.65 -16.94 14.12
CA PRO A 518 -10.62 -16.22 13.31
C PRO A 518 -11.20 -17.08 12.18
N ARG A 519 -12.43 -16.76 11.78
CA ARG A 519 -13.10 -17.46 10.68
C ARG A 519 -12.72 -16.81 9.36
N LEU A 520 -12.35 -17.65 8.40
CA LEU A 520 -12.07 -17.24 7.04
C LEU A 520 -13.37 -17.21 6.23
N LEU A 521 -13.74 -16.03 5.71
CA LEU A 521 -14.98 -15.79 4.96
C LEU A 521 -14.75 -15.90 3.45
N TRP A 522 -13.64 -15.34 2.96
CA TRP A 522 -13.27 -15.34 1.55
C TRP A 522 -11.74 -15.34 1.42
N ALA A 523 -11.21 -16.00 0.39
CA ALA A 523 -9.78 -16.05 0.11
C ALA A 523 -9.49 -16.00 -1.40
N LEU A 524 -8.44 -15.28 -1.76
CA LEU A 524 -7.84 -15.25 -3.09
C LEU A 524 -6.35 -15.55 -2.97
N TYR A 525 -5.84 -16.40 -3.86
CA TYR A 525 -4.42 -16.69 -4.04
C TYR A 525 -4.04 -16.39 -5.49
N PHE A 526 -2.85 -15.80 -5.70
CA PHE A 526 -2.29 -15.60 -7.03
C PHE A 526 -0.77 -15.37 -6.95
N ASN A 527 -0.06 -15.72 -8.02
CA ASN A 527 1.32 -15.33 -8.21
C ASN A 527 1.39 -14.02 -9.00
N MET A 528 2.28 -13.14 -8.60
CA MET A 528 2.58 -11.89 -9.29
C MET A 528 4.05 -11.89 -9.73
N ARG A 529 4.32 -11.51 -10.99
CA ARG A 529 5.66 -11.34 -11.53
C ARG A 529 6.44 -10.31 -10.71
N ASP A 530 7.65 -10.68 -10.31
CA ASP A 530 8.64 -9.77 -9.74
C ASP A 530 9.72 -9.52 -10.78
N SER A 531 9.67 -8.33 -11.39
CA SER A 531 10.66 -7.83 -12.34
C SER A 531 11.70 -6.91 -11.69
N SER A 532 11.76 -6.87 -10.35
CA SER A 532 12.73 -6.03 -9.63
C SER A 532 14.16 -6.57 -9.75
N GLY A 533 15.11 -5.65 -9.89
CA GLY A 533 16.54 -5.97 -9.97
C GLY A 533 17.00 -6.59 -11.30
N ILE A 534 16.16 -6.58 -12.33
CA ILE A 534 16.54 -6.97 -13.69
C ILE A 534 17.41 -5.87 -14.32
N SER A 535 18.52 -6.27 -14.94
CA SER A 535 19.40 -5.34 -15.66
C SER A 535 18.76 -4.95 -16.99
N ARG A 536 18.96 -3.68 -17.40
CA ARG A 536 18.60 -3.19 -18.73
C ARG A 536 19.10 -4.11 -19.86
N SER A 537 20.30 -4.67 -19.71
CA SER A 537 20.92 -5.54 -20.72
C SER A 537 20.22 -6.88 -20.91
N SER A 538 19.27 -7.24 -20.04
CA SER A 538 18.48 -8.46 -20.17
C SER A 538 17.32 -8.33 -21.16
N TYR A 539 16.94 -7.10 -21.53
CA TYR A 539 15.92 -6.83 -22.53
C TYR A 539 16.54 -6.69 -23.92
N ASP A 540 15.97 -7.38 -24.89
CA ASP A 540 16.49 -7.41 -26.27
C ASP A 540 15.92 -6.26 -27.12
N GLY A 541 16.76 -5.71 -27.99
CA GLY A 541 16.35 -4.70 -28.98
C GLY A 541 15.90 -3.34 -28.45
N LEU A 542 16.07 -3.02 -27.15
CA LEU A 542 15.61 -1.73 -26.60
C LEU A 542 16.54 -0.54 -26.95
N PRO A 543 16.03 0.53 -27.59
CA PRO A 543 16.79 1.75 -27.86
C PRO A 543 17.30 2.43 -26.59
N SER A 544 18.46 3.09 -26.64
CA SER A 544 19.12 3.73 -25.48
C SER A 544 18.26 4.74 -24.70
N ASN A 545 17.25 5.34 -25.33
CA ASN A 545 16.33 6.31 -24.72
C ASN A 545 14.97 5.73 -24.30
N VAL A 546 14.84 4.41 -24.29
CA VAL A 546 13.68 3.68 -23.77
C VAL A 546 14.07 3.04 -22.45
N TYR A 547 13.60 3.56 -21.33
CA TYR A 547 13.90 3.10 -19.97
C TYR A 547 12.82 2.16 -19.46
N VAL A 548 13.20 1.22 -18.58
CA VAL A 548 12.29 0.19 -18.08
C VAL A 548 12.07 0.36 -16.57
N CYS A 549 10.80 0.43 -16.16
CA CYS A 549 10.40 0.34 -14.76
C CYS A 549 9.99 -1.09 -14.43
N SER A 550 10.30 -1.54 -13.21
CA SER A 550 9.84 -2.85 -12.73
C SER A 550 8.46 -2.74 -12.08
N GLY A 551 7.75 -3.85 -12.01
CA GLY A 551 6.58 -3.99 -11.16
C GLY A 551 6.94 -4.05 -9.66
N PRO A 552 6.00 -4.48 -8.81
CA PRO A 552 6.23 -4.63 -7.37
C PRO A 552 7.29 -5.69 -7.03
N ASP A 553 8.09 -5.43 -5.99
CA ASP A 553 9.00 -6.38 -5.38
C ASP A 553 8.42 -7.02 -4.10
N CYS A 554 9.00 -8.14 -3.65
CA CYS A 554 8.52 -8.87 -2.46
C CYS A 554 8.85 -8.18 -1.11
N GLY A 555 9.68 -7.12 -1.10
CA GLY A 555 10.12 -6.40 0.09
C GLY A 555 8.97 -5.79 0.91
N LEU A 556 9.24 -5.45 2.17
CA LEU A 556 8.26 -4.85 3.07
C LEU A 556 7.93 -3.40 2.71
N GLY A 557 8.97 -2.62 2.42
CA GLY A 557 8.87 -1.21 2.06
C GLY A 557 8.89 -0.96 0.56
N ASN A 558 9.07 0.30 0.19
CA ASN A 558 9.02 0.80 -1.19
C ASN A 558 10.38 1.33 -1.67
N GLU A 559 11.47 0.90 -1.02
CA GLU A 559 12.81 1.42 -1.24
C GLU A 559 13.29 1.18 -2.69
N HIS A 560 12.98 -0.01 -3.24
CA HIS A 560 13.32 -0.35 -4.63
C HIS A 560 12.64 0.58 -5.64
N ALA A 561 11.32 0.79 -5.50
CA ALA A 561 10.55 1.64 -6.41
C ALA A 561 11.07 3.10 -6.43
N VAL A 562 11.31 3.68 -5.25
CA VAL A 562 11.84 5.04 -5.13
C VAL A 562 13.25 5.14 -5.70
N LYS A 563 14.12 4.18 -5.37
CA LYS A 563 15.52 4.18 -5.84
C LYS A 563 15.61 4.00 -7.35
N GLN A 564 14.78 3.13 -7.94
CA GLN A 564 14.72 2.97 -9.39
C GLN A 564 14.28 4.27 -10.05
N ALA A 565 13.21 4.89 -9.55
CA ALA A 565 12.71 6.16 -10.07
C ALA A 565 13.77 7.28 -9.99
N GLU A 566 14.45 7.43 -8.85
CA GLU A 566 15.52 8.41 -8.67
C GLU A 566 16.71 8.15 -9.61
N THR A 567 17.13 6.89 -9.74
CA THR A 567 18.26 6.52 -10.60
C THR A 567 17.95 6.82 -12.06
N LEU A 568 16.76 6.43 -12.54
CA LEU A 568 16.33 6.70 -13.90
C LEU A 568 16.18 8.20 -14.17
N PHE A 569 15.64 8.96 -13.20
CA PHE A 569 15.52 10.41 -13.34
C PHE A 569 16.90 11.07 -13.50
N GLN A 570 17.89 10.68 -12.68
CA GLN A 570 19.25 11.22 -12.76
C GLN A 570 19.98 10.79 -14.04
N GLU A 571 19.67 9.62 -14.60
CA GLU A 571 20.19 9.18 -15.89
C GLU A 571 19.62 10.01 -17.06
N ILE A 572 18.33 10.33 -17.01
CA ILE A 572 17.64 11.10 -18.06
C ILE A 572 17.99 12.60 -17.96
N PHE A 573 18.01 13.15 -16.74
CA PHE A 573 18.18 14.57 -16.45
C PHE A 573 19.30 14.79 -15.42
N PRO A 574 20.58 14.62 -15.80
CA PRO A 574 21.70 14.75 -14.87
C PRO A 574 21.81 16.18 -14.32
N GLY A 575 21.87 16.30 -12.99
CA GLY A 575 22.01 17.59 -12.30
C GLY A 575 20.69 18.27 -11.95
N GLU A 576 19.56 17.74 -12.41
CA GLU A 576 18.24 18.20 -11.96
C GLU A 576 17.91 17.65 -10.56
N GLU A 577 17.20 18.44 -9.77
CA GLU A 577 16.78 18.01 -8.44
C GLU A 577 15.62 17.02 -8.53
N PHE A 578 15.73 15.89 -7.83
CA PHE A 578 14.66 14.89 -7.77
C PHE A 578 13.53 15.34 -6.83
N CYS A 579 12.35 15.57 -7.42
CA CYS A 579 11.10 15.95 -6.73
C CYS A 579 11.25 17.08 -5.68
N PRO A 580 11.72 18.28 -6.07
CA PRO A 580 11.80 19.42 -5.17
C PRO A 580 10.41 19.86 -4.67
N PRO A 581 10.33 20.46 -3.47
CA PRO A 581 9.07 20.99 -2.97
C PRO A 581 8.45 21.98 -3.99
N PRO A 582 7.12 21.94 -4.20
CA PRO A 582 6.44 22.95 -5.00
C PRO A 582 6.64 24.33 -4.34
N PRO A 583 6.96 25.40 -5.10
CA PRO A 583 7.03 26.73 -4.53
C PRO A 583 5.64 27.13 -4.04
N ASN A 584 5.51 27.48 -2.76
CA ASN A 584 4.25 28.00 -2.23
C ASN A 584 4.20 29.51 -2.51
N PRO A 585 3.25 30.00 -3.34
CA PRO A 585 3.17 31.43 -3.64
C PRO A 585 2.89 32.28 -2.40
N GLU A 586 2.28 31.70 -1.36
CA GLU A 586 2.00 32.37 -0.09
C GLU A 586 3.25 32.63 0.76
N ASP A 587 4.36 31.92 0.49
CA ASP A 587 5.63 32.15 1.19
C ASP A 587 6.36 33.41 0.64
N ILE A 588 5.89 33.98 -0.48
CA ILE A 588 6.44 35.20 -1.07
C ILE A 588 5.80 36.42 -0.38
N ILE A 589 6.52 37.03 0.57
CA ILE A 589 6.09 38.27 1.22
C ILE A 589 6.32 39.44 0.24
N PHE A 590 5.23 40.03 -0.25
CA PHE A 590 5.29 41.27 -1.03
C PHE A 590 5.48 42.46 -0.09
N ASP A 591 6.50 43.27 -0.34
CA ASP A 591 6.78 44.49 0.42
C ASP A 591 5.80 45.59 -0.03
N GLY A 592 4.61 45.65 0.58
CA GLY A 592 3.60 46.64 0.23
C GLY A 592 2.18 46.37 0.73
N ASP A 593 1.94 46.57 2.03
CA ASP A 593 0.66 47.06 2.53
C ASP A 593 0.84 47.91 3.81
N ASP A 594 1.85 48.79 3.79
CA ASP A 594 1.80 50.04 4.56
C ASP A 594 1.07 51.08 3.70
N LYS A 595 -0.25 51.20 3.92
CA LYS A 595 -1.15 52.37 3.71
C LYS A 595 -2.53 51.95 3.18
N GLN A 596 -3.44 51.60 4.09
CA GLN A 596 -4.83 52.02 3.90
C GLN A 596 -5.04 53.41 4.54
N PRO A 597 -5.64 54.38 3.83
CA PRO A 597 -5.96 55.68 4.41
C PRO A 597 -7.13 55.55 5.38
N GLU A 598 -6.91 55.90 6.64
CA GLU A 598 -7.98 56.11 7.62
C GLU A 598 -8.96 57.17 7.10
N ALA A 599 -10.24 56.82 7.03
CA ALA A 599 -11.31 57.77 6.77
C ALA A 599 -11.63 58.58 8.05
N PRO A 600 -11.91 59.90 7.96
CA PRO A 600 -12.05 60.76 9.12
C PRO A 600 -13.44 60.66 9.76
N GLY A 601 -13.47 60.12 10.99
CA GLY A 601 -14.19 60.63 12.16
C GLY A 601 -15.72 60.80 12.16
N THR A 602 -16.40 60.07 13.05
CA THR A 602 -17.25 60.72 14.07
C THR A 602 -17.21 59.91 15.38
N ASN A 603 -16.60 60.50 16.40
CA ASN A 603 -16.48 59.99 17.77
C ASN A 603 -17.80 60.15 18.55
N ILE A 604 -18.05 59.30 19.56
CA ILE A 604 -18.14 59.70 20.98
C ILE A 604 -18.26 58.46 21.91
N ILE A 605 -17.13 58.16 22.58
CA ILE A 605 -16.89 57.98 24.04
C ILE A 605 -17.70 56.92 24.83
N MET A 606 -16.98 55.90 25.32
CA MET A 606 -16.72 55.77 26.77
C MET A 606 -15.34 55.17 27.05
N ALA A 607 -14.53 55.98 27.73
CA ALA A 607 -13.18 55.69 28.16
C ALA A 607 -13.17 54.91 29.49
N LYS A 608 -12.20 54.01 29.66
CA LYS A 608 -11.36 54.04 30.85
C LYS A 608 -9.96 53.51 30.50
N LEU A 609 -9.06 54.48 30.40
CA LEU A 609 -7.62 54.33 30.22
C LEU A 609 -7.00 53.92 31.57
N GLU A 610 -6.07 52.98 31.53
CA GLU A 610 -5.08 52.76 32.58
C GLU A 610 -4.06 53.91 32.56
N SER A 611 -3.64 54.35 33.75
CA SER A 611 -2.57 55.33 33.95
C SER A 611 -1.35 54.66 34.59
N PRO A 612 -0.12 54.97 34.15
CA PRO A 612 1.10 54.69 34.88
C PRO A 612 1.52 55.92 35.72
N GLU A 613 2.17 55.72 36.88
CA GLU A 613 3.39 56.47 37.30
C GLU A 613 3.92 56.07 38.70
N GLU A 614 5.23 56.21 38.78
CA GLU A 614 6.25 56.07 39.84
C GLU A 614 5.89 56.27 41.33
N SER A 615 6.59 55.54 42.22
CA SER A 615 7.30 56.15 43.38
C SER A 615 8.25 55.17 44.11
N GLN A 616 9.35 55.76 44.58
CA GLN A 616 10.53 55.20 45.25
C GLN A 616 10.27 54.61 46.66
N ASN A 617 11.05 53.60 47.08
CA ASN A 617 12.02 53.68 48.21
C ASN A 617 12.44 52.31 48.81
N LEU A 618 13.76 52.21 49.13
CA LEU A 618 14.43 51.53 50.27
C LEU A 618 14.14 50.02 50.48
N GLU A 619 15.06 49.06 50.58
CA GLU A 619 16.42 48.99 51.12
C GLU A 619 17.04 47.65 50.67
N SER A 620 18.37 47.59 50.59
CA SER A 620 19.19 46.37 50.49
C SER A 620 19.93 46.18 51.82
N PRO A 621 20.48 44.99 52.21
CA PRO A 621 21.64 44.43 51.50
C PRO A 621 21.84 42.89 51.57
N GLY A 622 22.63 42.35 50.62
CA GLY A 622 23.16 40.99 50.67
C GLY A 622 24.22 40.72 49.60
N LYS A 623 25.48 41.05 49.92
CA LYS A 623 26.75 40.75 49.22
C LYS A 623 26.91 39.22 48.93
N HIS A 624 27.70 38.65 48.01
CA HIS A 624 29.06 38.87 47.46
C HIS A 624 29.19 37.96 46.18
N LEU A 625 29.77 38.37 45.03
CA LEU A 625 31.15 38.09 44.52
C LEU A 625 31.57 36.60 44.64
N GLN A 626 31.98 35.82 43.63
CA GLN A 626 32.99 35.85 42.55
C GLN A 626 32.78 34.52 41.76
N ASN A 627 33.20 34.27 40.51
CA ASN A 627 34.14 34.83 39.54
C ASN A 627 33.68 34.38 38.15
#